data_AF-A0A963JGI3-F1
#
_entry.id   AF-A0A963JGI3-F1
#
_cell.length_a   1.000
_cell.length_b   1.000
_cell.length_c   1.000
_cell.angle_alpha   90.00
_cell.angle_beta   90.00
_cell.angle_gamma   90.00
#
_symmetry.space_group_name_H-M   'P 1'
#
loop_
_entity.id
_entity.type
_entity.pdbx_description
1 polymer ?
#
loop_
_entity_poly.entity_id
_entity_poly.type
_entity_poly.pdbx_seq_one_letter_code
_entity_poly.pdbx_strand_id
1 'polypeptide(L)'
;MKRPDVDLASKYRVEHGRVFLTGVQALARLPMLQHERDRAAGHHSAGFVSGYRGSPLGGLDTALHEAAPFLAEHRIRFVPGVNEDLAATACWGTQQLHLLPGRPDVDGIFALWYGKGPGVDRCVDVFKHANHAGTAPLGGVLVVAGDDHAARSSAVAHQSEHVFAACGIPVLAPADVQDLLDFGLHGWAMSRHAGLWVALKLSSDVVESSATAEVDPARVRVVAPTDFALPPGGVHVRWPDPQLAQEMRMQAHKVYAATAYARANGIDRLVLDPPHAQLGIAACGKAWGDLMQALRRLGLDTHAAHALGLRLYRVGMPWPLEAAGARRFARGLREILVVEEKRQIIEYQLKEMLYAAPPADRPRVVGKFDEEGEWPAPHGQWLLPPTGELDALLVARAIALRLARLHGGSRWRDAAAALDAEAAATGALPPPPLQRTPYFCPGCPHNRSTRVPEGSCALAGVGCHLMAVAMQR
;
A
#
# COMPACT_ATOMS: atom_id res chain seq x y z
N MET A 1 -14.47 35.43 -4.40
CA MET A 1 -14.13 34.37 -5.37
C MET A 1 -15.39 33.56 -5.64
N LYS A 2 -15.97 33.63 -6.85
CA LYS A 2 -17.01 32.67 -7.26
C LYS A 2 -16.38 31.28 -7.23
N ARG A 3 -17.00 30.31 -6.55
CA ARG A 3 -16.60 28.91 -6.72
C ARG A 3 -16.78 28.57 -8.21
N PRO A 4 -15.84 27.87 -8.85
CA PRO A 4 -16.05 27.41 -10.22
C PRO A 4 -17.36 26.62 -10.30
N ASP A 5 -18.03 26.63 -11.46
CA ASP A 5 -19.16 25.72 -11.68
C ASP A 5 -18.62 24.28 -11.58
N VAL A 6 -19.00 23.59 -10.49
CA VAL A 6 -18.57 22.23 -10.20
C VAL A 6 -19.63 21.26 -10.72
N ASP A 7 -19.23 20.37 -11.61
CA ASP A 7 -20.03 19.24 -12.09
C ASP A 7 -19.40 17.89 -11.67
N LEU A 8 -20.11 16.78 -11.92
CA LEU A 8 -19.59 15.43 -11.60
C LEU A 8 -18.37 15.03 -12.43
N ALA A 9 -18.11 15.71 -13.55
CA ALA A 9 -16.97 15.47 -14.44
C ALA A 9 -15.72 16.25 -14.00
N SER A 10 -15.88 17.26 -13.13
CA SER A 10 -14.80 18.11 -12.62
C SER A 10 -13.72 17.27 -11.93
N LYS A 11 -14.09 16.13 -11.35
CA LYS A 11 -13.18 15.15 -10.77
C LYS A 11 -12.15 14.57 -11.75
N TYR A 12 -12.43 14.58 -13.06
CA TYR A 12 -11.51 14.18 -14.13
C TYR A 12 -10.99 15.37 -14.94
N ARG A 13 -11.81 16.42 -15.15
CA ARG A 13 -11.45 17.59 -16.00
C ARG A 13 -10.53 18.62 -15.33
N VAL A 14 -10.61 18.82 -14.01
CA VAL A 14 -9.82 19.87 -13.34
C VAL A 14 -8.34 19.51 -13.41
N GLU A 15 -7.54 20.32 -14.09
CA GLU A 15 -6.09 20.10 -14.27
C GLU A 15 -5.29 20.42 -13.00
N HIS A 16 -5.69 21.47 -12.28
CA HIS A 16 -5.01 21.95 -11.08
C HIS A 16 -5.98 22.38 -9.98
N GLY A 17 -5.65 22.09 -8.72
CA GLY A 17 -6.37 22.58 -7.54
C GLY A 17 -6.96 21.47 -6.68
N ARG A 18 -7.98 21.79 -5.88
CA ARG A 18 -8.62 20.85 -4.96
C ARG A 18 -9.87 20.22 -5.57
N VAL A 19 -9.95 18.89 -5.53
CA VAL A 19 -11.11 18.12 -5.98
C VAL A 19 -11.54 17.13 -4.90
N PHE A 20 -12.82 16.82 -4.85
CA PHE A 20 -13.36 15.78 -3.98
C PHE A 20 -13.39 14.44 -4.74
N LEU A 21 -12.73 13.42 -4.20
CA LEU A 21 -12.56 12.12 -4.85
C LEU A 21 -12.75 10.99 -3.84
N THR A 22 -13.29 9.87 -4.30
CA THR A 22 -13.10 8.58 -3.62
C THR A 22 -11.73 7.99 -3.96
N GLY A 23 -11.22 7.05 -3.16
CA GLY A 23 -9.97 6.35 -3.49
C GLY A 23 -10.01 5.66 -4.86
N VAL A 24 -11.15 5.05 -5.21
CA VAL A 24 -11.37 4.46 -6.55
C VAL A 24 -11.30 5.51 -7.68
N GLN A 25 -11.90 6.68 -7.48
CA GLN A 25 -11.84 7.76 -8.48
C GLN A 25 -10.44 8.35 -8.61
N ALA A 26 -9.69 8.41 -7.51
CA ALA A 26 -8.29 8.81 -7.52
C ALA A 26 -7.43 7.83 -8.34
N LEU A 27 -7.66 6.52 -8.24
CA LEU A 27 -6.99 5.52 -9.08
C LEU A 27 -7.35 5.65 -10.57
N ALA A 28 -8.60 5.94 -10.89
CA ALA A 28 -9.00 6.18 -12.29
C ALA A 28 -8.36 7.45 -12.88
N ARG A 29 -8.16 8.47 -12.03
CA ARG A 29 -7.51 9.73 -12.42
C ARG A 29 -5.99 9.62 -12.54
N LEU A 30 -5.36 8.82 -11.68
CA LEU A 30 -3.89 8.74 -11.53
C LEU A 30 -3.13 8.55 -12.87
N PRO A 31 -3.55 7.66 -13.80
CA PRO A 31 -2.93 7.53 -15.12
C PRO A 31 -2.88 8.83 -15.94
N MET A 32 -3.90 9.69 -15.82
CA MET A 32 -3.95 10.97 -16.53
C MET A 32 -2.85 11.91 -16.04
N LEU A 33 -2.62 11.96 -14.72
CA LEU A 33 -1.57 12.76 -14.10
C LEU A 33 -0.18 12.28 -14.53
N GLN A 34 0.03 10.97 -14.66
CA GLN A 34 1.30 10.44 -15.16
C GLN A 34 1.55 10.82 -16.62
N HIS A 35 0.53 10.73 -17.48
CA HIS A 35 0.66 11.16 -18.87
C HIS A 35 0.94 12.67 -18.99
N GLU A 36 0.30 13.51 -18.17
CA GLU A 36 0.59 14.95 -18.14
C GLU A 36 2.04 15.25 -17.75
N ARG A 37 2.58 14.50 -16.77
CA ARG A 37 3.99 14.62 -16.38
C ARG A 37 4.95 14.21 -17.48
N ASP A 38 4.66 13.10 -18.15
CA ASP A 38 5.47 12.64 -19.28
C ASP A 38 5.46 13.66 -20.42
N ARG A 39 4.28 14.20 -20.75
CA ARG A 39 4.13 15.26 -21.76
C ARG A 39 4.90 16.52 -21.39
N ALA A 40 4.84 16.93 -20.11
CA ALA A 40 5.59 18.09 -19.61
C ALA A 40 7.11 17.87 -19.65
N ALA A 41 7.57 16.62 -19.53
CA ALA A 41 8.96 16.22 -19.70
C ALA A 41 9.37 16.01 -21.17
N GLY A 42 8.45 16.18 -22.13
CA GLY A 42 8.69 16.01 -23.56
C GLY A 42 8.65 14.57 -24.05
N HIS A 43 8.14 13.63 -23.26
CA HIS A 43 7.97 12.23 -23.65
C HIS A 43 6.63 12.02 -24.37
N HIS A 44 6.65 11.20 -25.42
CA HIS A 44 5.45 10.73 -26.10
C HIS A 44 5.11 9.33 -25.56
N SER A 45 4.50 9.28 -24.37
CA SER A 45 4.10 8.04 -23.73
C SER A 45 2.62 7.71 -23.95
N ALA A 46 2.24 6.47 -23.62
CA ALA A 46 0.86 6.03 -23.51
C ALA A 46 0.65 5.27 -22.18
N GLY A 47 -0.60 5.14 -21.76
CA GLY A 47 -0.97 4.41 -20.56
C GLY A 47 -1.73 3.12 -20.87
N PHE A 48 -1.49 2.08 -20.08
CA PHE A 48 -2.26 0.83 -20.14
C PHE A 48 -2.79 0.46 -18.76
N VAL A 49 -4.08 0.18 -18.65
CA VAL A 49 -4.69 -0.27 -17.39
C VAL A 49 -5.36 -1.62 -17.63
N SER A 50 -5.08 -2.59 -16.77
CA SER A 50 -5.76 -3.88 -16.78
C SER A 50 -5.83 -4.45 -15.38
N GLY A 51 -6.84 -5.26 -15.10
CA GLY A 51 -7.00 -5.89 -13.79
C GLY A 51 -8.27 -6.69 -13.72
N TYR A 52 -8.55 -7.22 -12.54
CA TYR A 52 -9.78 -7.97 -12.28
C TYR A 52 -10.48 -7.47 -11.03
N ARG A 53 -11.80 -7.46 -11.09
CA ARG A 53 -12.67 -6.92 -10.04
C ARG A 53 -12.58 -7.77 -8.78
N GLY A 54 -12.30 -7.11 -7.66
CA GLY A 54 -12.37 -7.71 -6.34
C GLY A 54 -12.38 -6.62 -5.27
N SER A 55 -13.17 -6.79 -4.22
CA SER A 55 -13.19 -5.86 -3.08
C SER A 55 -11.79 -5.74 -2.45
N PRO A 56 -11.36 -4.55 -1.99
CA PRO A 56 -12.08 -3.25 -2.03
C PRO A 56 -12.05 -2.52 -3.38
N LEU A 57 -11.34 -3.03 -4.39
CA LEU A 57 -11.21 -2.41 -5.72
C LEU A 57 -12.36 -2.74 -6.70
N GLY A 58 -13.45 -3.34 -6.22
CA GLY A 58 -14.53 -3.85 -7.07
C GLY A 58 -15.23 -2.78 -7.93
N GLY A 59 -15.19 -1.52 -7.50
CA GLY A 59 -15.74 -0.38 -8.24
C GLY A 59 -14.80 0.24 -9.28
N LEU A 60 -13.54 -0.20 -9.38
CA LEU A 60 -12.54 0.45 -10.24
C LEU A 60 -12.85 0.32 -11.73
N ASP A 61 -13.28 -0.84 -12.20
CA ASP A 61 -13.75 -1.00 -13.59
C ASP A 61 -14.82 0.02 -13.93
N THR A 62 -15.83 0.20 -13.06
CA THR A 62 -16.92 1.14 -13.30
C THR A 62 -16.37 2.56 -13.42
N ALA A 63 -15.49 2.96 -12.50
CA ALA A 63 -14.87 4.28 -12.54
C ALA A 63 -14.02 4.50 -13.81
N LEU A 64 -13.28 3.47 -14.26
CA LEU A 64 -12.48 3.52 -15.49
C LEU A 64 -13.36 3.59 -16.76
N HIS A 65 -14.49 2.88 -16.80
CA HIS A 65 -15.45 2.98 -17.90
C HIS A 65 -16.11 4.37 -17.94
N GLU A 66 -16.51 4.92 -16.79
CA GLU A 66 -17.03 6.29 -16.70
C GLU A 66 -15.98 7.33 -17.10
N ALA A 67 -14.71 7.08 -16.79
CA ALA A 67 -13.59 7.95 -17.13
C ALA A 67 -13.08 7.77 -18.57
N ALA A 68 -13.62 6.83 -19.35
CA ALA A 68 -13.07 6.43 -20.65
C ALA A 68 -12.84 7.60 -21.64
N PRO A 69 -13.74 8.61 -21.76
CA PRO A 69 -13.48 9.76 -22.63
C PRO A 69 -12.22 10.54 -22.22
N PHE A 70 -12.06 10.79 -20.92
CA PHE A 70 -10.90 11.49 -20.37
C PHE A 70 -9.62 10.65 -20.49
N LEU A 71 -9.70 9.34 -20.28
CA LEU A 71 -8.56 8.44 -20.48
C LEU A 71 -8.07 8.45 -21.94
N ALA A 72 -9.00 8.48 -22.90
CA ALA A 72 -8.67 8.50 -24.33
C ALA A 72 -7.94 9.79 -24.74
N GLU A 73 -8.32 10.95 -24.19
CA GLU A 73 -7.63 12.24 -24.40
C GLU A 73 -6.15 12.18 -23.97
N HIS A 74 -5.84 11.33 -22.97
CA HIS A 74 -4.51 11.12 -22.44
C HIS A 74 -3.83 9.84 -22.97
N ARG A 75 -4.34 9.24 -24.06
CA ARG A 75 -3.81 8.00 -24.67
C ARG A 75 -3.69 6.84 -23.68
N ILE A 76 -4.63 6.75 -22.75
CA ILE A 76 -4.70 5.66 -21.78
C ILE A 76 -5.75 4.66 -22.25
N ARG A 77 -5.34 3.41 -22.41
CA ARG A 77 -6.22 2.30 -22.77
C ARG A 77 -6.51 1.44 -21.56
N PHE A 78 -7.77 1.37 -21.17
CA PHE A 78 -8.24 0.37 -20.21
C PHE A 78 -8.73 -0.88 -20.95
N VAL A 79 -8.24 -2.05 -20.54
CA VAL A 79 -8.72 -3.36 -20.98
C VAL A 79 -8.98 -4.22 -19.74
N PRO A 80 -10.24 -4.51 -19.37
CA PRO A 80 -10.52 -5.38 -18.24
C PRO A 80 -9.97 -6.78 -18.50
N GLY A 81 -9.33 -7.36 -17.48
CA GLY A 81 -8.81 -8.72 -17.54
C GLY A 81 -9.94 -9.74 -17.46
N VAL A 82 -9.72 -10.92 -18.06
CA VAL A 82 -10.56 -12.09 -17.80
C VAL A 82 -10.31 -12.63 -16.39
N ASN A 83 -9.09 -12.46 -15.89
CA ASN A 83 -8.64 -12.74 -14.55
C ASN A 83 -7.37 -11.91 -14.27
N GLU A 84 -6.90 -11.90 -13.02
CA GLU A 84 -5.76 -11.08 -12.57
C GLU A 84 -4.43 -11.38 -13.31
N ASP A 85 -4.15 -12.66 -13.54
CA ASP A 85 -2.92 -13.16 -14.16
C ASP A 85 -2.82 -12.80 -15.65
N LEU A 86 -3.92 -12.91 -16.41
CA LEU A 86 -3.99 -12.43 -17.78
C LEU A 86 -3.85 -10.90 -17.87
N ALA A 87 -4.39 -10.17 -16.89
CA ALA A 87 -4.17 -8.73 -16.80
C ALA A 87 -2.71 -8.38 -16.49
N ALA A 88 -2.06 -9.12 -15.60
CA ALA A 88 -0.65 -8.92 -15.26
C ALA A 88 0.27 -9.25 -16.44
N THR A 89 0.04 -10.36 -17.14
CA THR A 89 0.81 -10.70 -18.35
C THR A 89 0.60 -9.69 -19.48
N ALA A 90 -0.61 -9.13 -19.64
CA ALA A 90 -0.83 -8.01 -20.55
C ALA A 90 -0.01 -6.77 -20.16
N CYS A 91 0.02 -6.40 -18.87
CA CYS A 91 0.87 -5.32 -18.37
C CYS A 91 2.35 -5.60 -18.63
N TRP A 92 2.81 -6.84 -18.45
CA TRP A 92 4.20 -7.21 -18.75
C TRP A 92 4.52 -7.10 -20.25
N GLY A 93 3.58 -7.48 -21.13
CA GLY A 93 3.74 -7.31 -22.58
C GLY A 93 3.97 -5.86 -23.00
N THR A 94 3.33 -4.89 -22.33
CA THR A 94 3.55 -3.46 -22.63
C THR A 94 5.00 -3.00 -22.42
N GLN A 95 5.76 -3.71 -21.57
CA GLN A 95 7.16 -3.39 -21.27
C GLN A 95 8.15 -3.93 -22.32
N GLN A 96 7.67 -4.68 -23.31
CA GLN A 96 8.50 -5.33 -24.33
C GLN A 96 8.43 -4.64 -25.69
N LEU A 97 7.77 -3.47 -25.77
CA LEU A 97 7.51 -2.76 -27.02
C LEU A 97 8.79 -2.49 -27.83
N HIS A 98 9.90 -2.11 -27.18
CA HIS A 98 11.18 -1.84 -27.83
C HIS A 98 11.95 -3.10 -28.26
N LEU A 99 11.46 -4.30 -27.91
CA LEU A 99 12.03 -5.58 -28.32
C LEU A 99 11.39 -6.14 -29.59
N LEU A 100 10.22 -5.60 -29.98
CA LEU A 100 9.50 -6.03 -31.17
C LEU A 100 10.13 -5.44 -32.43
N PRO A 101 10.05 -6.14 -33.58
CA PRO A 101 10.52 -5.60 -34.85
C PRO A 101 9.66 -4.40 -35.27
N GLY A 102 10.31 -3.34 -35.76
CA GLY A 102 9.66 -2.09 -36.17
C GLY A 102 9.96 -0.94 -35.22
N ARG A 103 9.57 0.28 -35.63
CA ARG A 103 9.69 1.45 -34.77
C ARG A 103 8.36 1.63 -34.02
N PRO A 104 8.35 1.64 -32.68
CA PRO A 104 7.14 1.89 -31.93
C PRO A 104 6.66 3.33 -32.11
N ASP A 105 5.34 3.53 -32.03
CA ASP A 105 4.67 4.83 -32.18
C ASP A 105 4.77 5.72 -30.93
N VAL A 106 5.23 5.17 -29.81
CA VAL A 106 5.37 5.82 -28.50
C VAL A 106 6.72 5.47 -27.89
N ASP A 107 7.25 6.35 -27.05
CA ASP A 107 8.53 6.19 -26.36
C ASP A 107 8.48 5.11 -25.25
N GLY A 108 7.28 4.85 -24.72
CA GLY A 108 7.05 3.87 -23.66
C GLY A 108 5.58 3.80 -23.24
N ILE A 109 5.20 2.67 -22.64
CA ILE A 109 3.86 2.45 -22.10
C ILE A 109 3.99 2.24 -20.59
N PHE A 110 3.48 3.19 -19.79
CA PHE A 110 3.34 2.96 -18.35
C PHE A 110 2.07 2.14 -18.10
N ALA A 111 2.14 1.20 -17.16
CA ALA A 111 1.03 0.29 -16.89
C ALA A 111 0.54 0.35 -15.45
N LEU A 112 -0.76 0.14 -15.26
CA LEU A 112 -1.39 -0.09 -13.96
C LEU A 112 -2.08 -1.45 -13.99
N TRP A 113 -1.64 -2.34 -13.12
CA TRP A 113 -2.36 -3.56 -12.78
C TRP A 113 -3.19 -3.36 -11.52
N TYR A 114 -4.37 -3.96 -11.41
CA TYR A 114 -5.11 -4.02 -10.15
C TYR A 114 -5.75 -5.38 -9.87
N GLY A 115 -5.82 -5.74 -8.59
CA GLY A 115 -6.45 -6.96 -8.13
C GLY A 115 -6.61 -6.99 -6.61
N LYS A 116 -7.46 -7.88 -6.11
CA LYS A 116 -7.57 -8.16 -4.67
C LYS A 116 -6.45 -9.09 -4.22
N GLY A 117 -6.28 -9.21 -2.90
CA GLY A 117 -5.30 -10.10 -2.26
C GLY A 117 -5.07 -11.48 -2.92
N PRO A 118 -6.06 -12.39 -2.99
CA PRO A 118 -5.91 -13.68 -3.68
C PRO A 118 -5.50 -13.60 -5.16
N GLY A 119 -5.78 -12.48 -5.82
CA GLY A 119 -5.29 -12.20 -7.16
C GLY A 119 -3.78 -11.97 -7.19
N VAL A 120 -3.23 -11.33 -6.16
CA VAL A 120 -1.78 -11.20 -5.95
C VAL A 120 -1.14 -12.57 -5.77
N ASP A 121 -1.72 -13.45 -4.94
CA ASP A 121 -1.24 -14.83 -4.76
C ASP A 121 -1.19 -15.59 -6.09
N ARG A 122 -2.20 -15.40 -6.93
CA ARG A 122 -2.30 -16.08 -8.23
C ARG A 122 -1.31 -15.56 -9.26
N CYS A 123 -0.86 -14.31 -9.14
CA CYS A 123 0.03 -13.63 -10.08
C CYS A 123 1.52 -13.72 -9.73
N VAL A 124 1.91 -14.51 -8.71
CA VAL A 124 3.31 -14.61 -8.27
C VAL A 124 4.27 -15.00 -9.40
N ASP A 125 3.85 -15.88 -10.30
CA ASP A 125 4.66 -16.32 -11.43
C ASP A 125 5.04 -15.14 -12.35
N VAL A 126 4.04 -14.45 -12.90
CA VAL A 126 4.25 -13.28 -13.76
C VAL A 126 4.95 -12.14 -13.03
N PHE A 127 4.67 -11.91 -11.75
CA PHE A 127 5.37 -10.90 -10.95
C PHE A 127 6.86 -11.19 -10.84
N LYS A 128 7.25 -12.44 -10.59
CA LYS A 128 8.66 -12.82 -10.56
C LYS A 128 9.31 -12.66 -11.92
N HIS A 129 8.71 -13.20 -12.98
CA HIS A 129 9.25 -13.08 -14.33
C HIS A 129 9.42 -11.62 -14.76
N ALA A 130 8.41 -10.78 -14.52
CA ALA A 130 8.45 -9.39 -14.91
C ALA A 130 9.49 -8.58 -14.12
N ASN A 131 9.69 -8.87 -12.83
CA ASN A 131 10.72 -8.20 -12.04
C ASN A 131 12.14 -8.67 -12.36
N HIS A 132 12.35 -9.95 -12.65
CA HIS A 132 13.66 -10.43 -13.10
C HIS A 132 14.04 -9.80 -14.44
N ALA A 133 13.11 -9.75 -15.40
CA ALA A 133 13.31 -9.11 -16.71
C ALA A 133 13.48 -7.59 -16.58
N GLY A 134 12.55 -6.94 -15.88
CA GLY A 134 12.47 -5.51 -15.65
C GLY A 134 11.45 -4.76 -16.50
N THR A 135 11.35 -3.46 -16.27
CA THR A 135 10.47 -2.55 -17.02
C THR A 135 11.22 -1.87 -18.16
N ALA A 136 10.50 -1.32 -19.14
CA ALA A 136 11.08 -0.44 -20.15
C ALA A 136 11.51 0.90 -19.52
N PRO A 137 12.54 1.60 -20.04
CA PRO A 137 13.04 2.86 -19.44
C PRO A 137 11.97 3.94 -19.25
N LEU A 138 11.10 4.14 -20.23
CA LEU A 138 9.97 5.08 -20.19
C LEU A 138 8.61 4.40 -19.99
N GLY A 139 8.61 3.11 -19.68
CA GLY A 139 7.42 2.37 -19.30
C GLY A 139 7.14 2.53 -17.81
N GLY A 140 7.33 1.44 -17.07
CA GLY A 140 7.09 1.37 -15.63
C GLY A 140 5.73 0.77 -15.31
N VAL A 141 5.65 0.03 -14.20
CA VAL A 141 4.44 -0.72 -13.83
C VAL A 141 4.10 -0.48 -12.37
N LEU A 142 2.85 -0.07 -12.14
CA LEU A 142 2.24 0.10 -10.83
C LEU A 142 1.27 -1.06 -10.57
N VAL A 143 1.43 -1.74 -9.44
CA VAL A 143 0.61 -2.88 -9.02
C VAL A 143 -0.28 -2.46 -7.87
N VAL A 144 -1.58 -2.34 -8.08
CA VAL A 144 -2.53 -1.90 -7.05
C VAL A 144 -3.20 -3.11 -6.41
N ALA A 145 -2.79 -3.43 -5.18
CA ALA A 145 -3.37 -4.52 -4.40
C ALA A 145 -4.40 -4.00 -3.40
N GLY A 146 -5.62 -4.51 -3.50
CA GLY A 146 -6.68 -4.27 -2.53
C GLY A 146 -6.68 -5.35 -1.45
N ASP A 147 -6.29 -4.97 -0.23
CA ASP A 147 -6.26 -5.86 0.93
C ASP A 147 -7.43 -5.59 1.89
N ASP A 148 -8.19 -6.65 2.15
CA ASP A 148 -9.30 -6.69 3.10
C ASP A 148 -8.84 -7.39 4.37
N HIS A 149 -8.44 -6.60 5.37
CA HIS A 149 -7.90 -7.12 6.63
C HIS A 149 -8.96 -7.78 7.51
N ALA A 150 -10.20 -7.30 7.53
CA ALA A 150 -11.27 -7.92 8.31
C ALA A 150 -12.00 -9.05 7.58
N ALA A 151 -11.62 -9.35 6.32
CA ALA A 151 -12.33 -10.32 5.48
C ALA A 151 -13.83 -10.00 5.37
N ARG A 152 -14.21 -8.71 5.31
CA ARG A 152 -15.62 -8.28 5.27
C ARG A 152 -16.34 -8.81 4.03
N SER A 153 -15.62 -8.90 2.91
CA SER A 153 -16.15 -9.37 1.62
C SER A 153 -15.19 -10.36 0.94
N SER A 154 -14.22 -10.87 1.69
CA SER A 154 -13.16 -11.76 1.22
C SER A 154 -13.23 -13.13 1.89
N ALA A 155 -12.84 -14.17 1.15
CA ALA A 155 -12.78 -15.53 1.68
C ALA A 155 -11.62 -15.73 2.69
N VAL A 156 -10.62 -14.86 2.64
CA VAL A 156 -9.46 -14.85 3.54
C VAL A 156 -9.16 -13.40 3.94
N ALA A 157 -8.74 -13.20 5.18
CA ALA A 157 -8.16 -11.93 5.63
C ALA A 157 -6.75 -11.83 5.04
N HIS A 158 -6.50 -10.84 4.19
CA HIS A 158 -5.33 -10.83 3.32
C HIS A 158 -4.28 -9.79 3.71
N GLN A 159 -3.03 -10.04 3.32
CA GLN A 159 -1.89 -9.13 3.45
C GLN A 159 -0.90 -9.40 2.30
N SER A 160 -0.84 -8.52 1.30
CA SER A 160 -0.04 -8.71 0.08
C SER A 160 1.45 -8.41 0.24
N GLU A 161 1.86 -7.67 1.28
CA GLU A 161 3.26 -7.21 1.44
C GLU A 161 4.27 -8.35 1.42
N HIS A 162 3.97 -9.48 2.07
CA HIS A 162 4.87 -10.65 2.09
C HIS A 162 5.09 -11.26 0.70
N VAL A 163 4.04 -11.31 -0.12
CA VAL A 163 4.12 -11.85 -1.48
C VAL A 163 4.92 -10.92 -2.37
N PHE A 164 4.68 -9.61 -2.26
CA PHE A 164 5.46 -8.61 -2.99
C PHE A 164 6.94 -8.63 -2.61
N ALA A 165 7.26 -8.74 -1.32
CA ALA A 165 8.63 -8.94 -0.87
C ALA A 165 9.29 -10.18 -1.51
N ALA A 166 8.57 -11.31 -1.55
CA ALA A 166 9.06 -12.55 -2.19
C ALA A 166 9.22 -12.44 -3.72
N CYS A 167 8.53 -11.49 -4.38
CA CYS A 167 8.67 -11.18 -5.81
C CYS A 167 9.67 -10.04 -6.07
N GLY A 168 10.26 -9.47 -5.02
CA GLY A 168 11.13 -8.32 -5.11
C GLY A 168 10.46 -7.03 -5.56
N ILE A 169 9.14 -6.90 -5.35
CA ILE A 169 8.32 -5.73 -5.68
C ILE A 169 8.33 -4.77 -4.48
N PRO A 170 8.92 -3.56 -4.59
CA PRO A 170 8.81 -2.54 -3.56
C PRO A 170 7.35 -2.17 -3.31
N VAL A 171 6.97 -1.97 -2.06
CA VAL A 171 5.59 -1.73 -1.64
C VAL A 171 5.50 -0.34 -1.03
N LEU A 172 4.68 0.52 -1.63
CA LEU A 172 4.25 1.79 -1.07
C LEU A 172 2.91 1.60 -0.37
N ALA A 173 2.75 2.22 0.81
CA ALA A 173 1.56 2.10 1.64
C ALA A 173 0.92 3.47 1.88
N PRO A 174 0.00 3.91 0.99
CA PRO A 174 -0.76 5.13 1.19
C PRO A 174 -1.57 5.13 2.49
N ALA A 175 -1.55 6.24 3.23
CA ALA A 175 -2.38 6.41 4.43
C ALA A 175 -3.75 7.03 4.12
N ASP A 176 -3.87 7.74 3.00
CA ASP A 176 -5.07 8.46 2.58
C ASP A 176 -5.14 8.62 1.04
N VAL A 177 -6.18 9.29 0.54
CA VAL A 177 -6.40 9.52 -0.90
C VAL A 177 -5.32 10.42 -1.52
N GLN A 178 -4.74 11.35 -0.76
CA GLN A 178 -3.67 12.22 -1.28
C GLN A 178 -2.38 11.41 -1.45
N ASP A 179 -2.01 10.62 -0.45
CA ASP A 179 -0.88 9.69 -0.54
C ASP A 179 -1.06 8.72 -1.71
N LEU A 180 -2.29 8.27 -1.99
CA LEU A 180 -2.56 7.36 -3.11
C LEU A 180 -2.12 7.99 -4.45
N LEU A 181 -2.47 9.25 -4.68
CA LEU A 181 -2.05 9.98 -5.88
C LEU A 181 -0.52 10.19 -5.88
N ASP A 182 0.04 10.64 -4.76
CA ASP A 182 1.46 10.99 -4.68
C ASP A 182 2.37 9.77 -4.81
N PHE A 183 2.07 8.70 -4.07
CA PHE A 183 2.79 7.44 -4.11
C PHE A 183 2.54 6.70 -5.41
N GLY A 184 1.40 6.87 -6.06
CA GLY A 184 1.18 6.37 -7.42
C GLY A 184 2.18 6.94 -8.43
N LEU A 185 2.35 8.26 -8.42
CA LEU A 185 3.32 8.96 -9.27
C LEU A 185 4.77 8.59 -8.91
N HIS A 186 5.09 8.53 -7.62
CA HIS A 186 6.39 8.02 -7.19
C HIS A 186 6.60 6.55 -7.57
N GLY A 187 5.55 5.73 -7.63
CA GLY A 187 5.61 4.32 -7.98
C GLY A 187 6.06 4.10 -9.42
N TRP A 188 5.49 4.82 -10.40
CA TRP A 188 5.99 4.76 -11.78
C TRP A 188 7.40 5.32 -11.92
N ALA A 189 7.72 6.43 -11.26
CA ALA A 189 9.06 6.99 -11.31
C ALA A 189 10.12 6.07 -10.67
N MET A 190 9.80 5.43 -9.54
CA MET A 190 10.63 4.40 -8.90
C MET A 190 10.77 3.18 -9.81
N SER A 191 9.66 2.76 -10.45
CA SER A 191 9.64 1.65 -11.40
C SER A 191 10.59 1.89 -12.58
N ARG A 192 10.57 3.10 -13.15
CA ARG A 192 11.50 3.53 -14.20
C ARG A 192 12.94 3.69 -13.70
N HIS A 193 13.17 4.05 -12.45
CA HIS A 193 14.53 4.16 -11.92
C HIS A 193 15.17 2.79 -11.64
N ALA A 194 14.42 1.89 -10.98
CA ALA A 194 14.91 0.61 -10.50
C ALA A 194 14.71 -0.55 -11.50
N GLY A 195 13.95 -0.32 -12.57
CA GLY A 195 13.53 -1.37 -13.50
C GLY A 195 12.59 -2.38 -12.85
N LEU A 196 11.95 -2.07 -11.72
CA LEU A 196 11.08 -2.96 -10.95
C LEU A 196 9.62 -2.58 -11.16
N TRP A 197 8.71 -3.53 -10.98
CA TRP A 197 7.32 -3.21 -10.69
C TRP A 197 7.23 -2.70 -9.27
N VAL A 198 6.33 -1.76 -9.01
CA VAL A 198 6.14 -1.16 -7.68
C VAL A 198 4.69 -1.31 -7.27
N ALA A 199 4.44 -1.76 -6.05
CA ALA A 199 3.10 -1.97 -5.53
C ALA A 199 2.59 -0.75 -4.76
N LEU A 200 1.30 -0.45 -4.93
CA LEU A 200 0.49 0.26 -3.94
C LEU A 200 -0.33 -0.78 -3.18
N LYS A 201 -0.09 -0.88 -1.88
CA LYS A 201 -0.93 -1.68 -1.01
C LYS A 201 -2.02 -0.79 -0.41
N LEU A 202 -3.28 -1.09 -0.73
CA LEU A 202 -4.43 -0.28 -0.32
C LEU A 202 -5.35 -1.08 0.58
N SER A 203 -5.63 -0.56 1.77
CA SER A 203 -6.70 -1.10 2.63
C SER A 203 -8.07 -0.62 2.17
N SER A 204 -9.12 -1.34 2.57
CA SER A 204 -10.51 -0.93 2.33
C SER A 204 -10.77 0.51 2.78
N ASP A 205 -10.23 0.95 3.92
CA ASP A 205 -10.42 2.32 4.42
C ASP A 205 -9.89 3.40 3.48
N VAL A 206 -8.78 3.16 2.78
CA VAL A 206 -8.21 4.13 1.84
C VAL A 206 -9.00 4.14 0.52
N VAL A 207 -9.40 2.97 0.04
CA VAL A 207 -10.10 2.82 -1.25
C VAL A 207 -11.55 3.31 -1.17
N GLU A 208 -12.24 2.99 -0.07
CA GLU A 208 -13.67 3.25 0.12
C GLU A 208 -13.95 4.61 0.77
N SER A 209 -12.93 5.29 1.29
CA SER A 209 -13.07 6.66 1.79
C SER A 209 -13.15 7.69 0.66
N SER A 210 -13.64 8.87 1.02
CA SER A 210 -13.67 10.05 0.15
C SER A 210 -13.01 11.22 0.85
N ALA A 211 -12.21 11.98 0.11
CA ALA A 211 -11.49 13.12 0.65
C ALA A 211 -11.37 14.24 -0.39
N THR A 212 -11.04 15.44 0.09
CA THR A 212 -10.55 16.50 -0.80
C THR A 212 -9.05 16.29 -1.01
N ALA A 213 -8.64 16.12 -2.25
CA ALA A 213 -7.25 15.96 -2.66
C ALA A 213 -6.80 17.13 -3.55
N GLU A 214 -5.53 17.48 -3.44
CA GLU A 214 -4.84 18.38 -4.35
C GLU A 214 -4.37 17.62 -5.58
N VAL A 215 -4.81 18.10 -6.73
CA VAL A 215 -4.47 17.63 -8.05
C VAL A 215 -3.57 18.66 -8.68
N ASP A 216 -2.34 18.26 -8.95
CA ASP A 216 -1.37 19.02 -9.75
C ASP A 216 -0.30 18.03 -10.23
N PRO A 217 -0.09 17.88 -11.56
CA PRO A 217 0.98 17.05 -12.11
C PRO A 217 2.35 17.42 -11.54
N ALA A 218 2.61 18.66 -11.14
CA ALA A 218 3.89 19.12 -10.60
C ALA A 218 4.04 18.93 -9.08
N ARG A 219 2.99 18.46 -8.38
CA ARG A 219 2.99 18.29 -6.92
C ARG A 219 4.09 17.35 -6.44
N VAL A 220 4.25 16.23 -7.13
CA VAL A 220 5.30 15.24 -6.87
C VAL A 220 6.59 15.64 -7.59
N ARG A 221 7.62 16.02 -6.84
CA ARG A 221 8.95 16.31 -7.38
C ARG A 221 9.83 15.08 -7.24
N VAL A 222 10.18 14.48 -8.38
CA VAL A 222 11.05 13.31 -8.41
C VAL A 222 12.50 13.75 -8.41
N VAL A 223 13.27 13.23 -7.47
CA VAL A 223 14.70 13.47 -7.33
C VAL A 223 15.44 12.18 -7.70
N ALA A 224 16.39 12.28 -8.63
CA ALA A 224 17.27 11.16 -8.97
C ALA A 224 18.30 10.94 -7.84
N PRO A 225 18.51 9.70 -7.37
CA PRO A 225 19.55 9.40 -6.39
C PRO A 225 20.94 9.74 -6.94
N THR A 226 21.76 10.40 -6.11
CA THR A 226 23.15 10.73 -6.43
C THR A 226 24.17 9.81 -5.76
N ASP A 227 23.72 8.98 -4.82
CA ASP A 227 24.55 8.12 -3.96
C ASP A 227 24.44 6.63 -4.31
N PHE A 228 23.86 6.31 -5.46
CA PHE A 228 23.72 4.95 -5.97
C PHE A 228 23.98 4.88 -7.47
N ALA A 229 24.94 4.04 -7.88
CA ALA A 229 25.26 3.82 -9.29
C ALA A 229 24.49 2.61 -9.84
N LEU A 230 23.75 2.82 -10.93
CA LEU A 230 23.15 1.72 -11.68
C LEU A 230 24.25 0.89 -12.39
N PRO A 231 24.04 -0.42 -12.60
CA PRO A 231 25.02 -1.26 -13.29
C PRO A 231 25.26 -0.76 -14.72
N PRO A 232 26.45 -0.99 -15.32
CA PRO A 232 26.77 -0.49 -16.67
C PRO A 232 25.78 -0.92 -17.76
N GLY A 233 25.22 -2.12 -17.64
CA GLY A 233 24.17 -2.61 -18.55
C GLY A 233 22.76 -2.08 -18.25
N GLY A 234 22.56 -1.29 -17.20
CA GLY A 234 21.24 -0.82 -16.76
C GLY A 234 20.36 -1.91 -16.14
N VAL A 235 19.13 -1.56 -15.77
CA VAL A 235 18.18 -2.40 -15.00
C VAL A 235 16.94 -2.86 -15.76
N HIS A 236 16.82 -2.41 -17.01
CA HIS A 236 15.63 -2.57 -17.85
C HIS A 236 15.58 -3.90 -18.61
N VAL A 237 14.38 -4.26 -19.04
CA VAL A 237 14.18 -5.45 -19.87
C VAL A 237 14.90 -5.34 -21.21
N ARG A 238 15.52 -6.45 -21.62
CA ARG A 238 16.35 -6.54 -22.82
C ARG A 238 16.26 -7.95 -23.41
N TRP A 239 16.72 -8.10 -24.64
CA TRP A 239 16.93 -9.39 -25.28
C TRP A 239 18.25 -9.36 -26.09
N PRO A 240 19.06 -10.43 -26.06
CA PRO A 240 18.98 -11.60 -25.17
C PRO A 240 19.36 -11.26 -23.71
N ASP A 241 18.78 -11.94 -22.72
CA ASP A 241 19.10 -11.75 -21.28
C ASP A 241 19.09 -13.10 -20.53
N PRO A 242 20.26 -13.74 -20.34
CA PRO A 242 20.35 -15.03 -19.64
C PRO A 242 19.83 -14.97 -18.19
N GLN A 243 19.24 -16.06 -17.72
CA GLN A 243 18.51 -16.11 -16.43
C GLN A 243 19.42 -15.75 -15.24
N LEU A 244 20.65 -16.27 -15.19
CA LEU A 244 21.60 -15.95 -14.12
C LEU A 244 22.06 -14.48 -14.14
N ALA A 245 22.09 -13.85 -15.32
CA ALA A 245 22.36 -12.43 -15.42
C ALA A 245 21.19 -11.58 -14.89
N GLN A 246 19.94 -12.01 -15.15
CA GLN A 246 18.75 -11.39 -14.56
C GLN A 246 18.74 -11.51 -13.04
N GLU A 247 19.02 -12.70 -12.51
CA GLU A 247 19.11 -12.94 -11.06
C GLU A 247 20.17 -12.07 -10.41
N MET A 248 21.40 -12.05 -10.93
CA MET A 248 22.47 -11.20 -10.41
C MET A 248 22.06 -9.72 -10.40
N ARG A 249 21.44 -9.25 -11.48
CA ARG A 249 20.95 -7.86 -11.56
C ARG A 249 19.88 -7.58 -10.51
N MET A 250 18.94 -8.50 -10.33
CA MET A 250 17.87 -8.41 -9.35
C MET A 250 18.43 -8.32 -7.93
N GLN A 251 19.30 -9.26 -7.56
CA GLN A 251 19.82 -9.41 -6.20
C GLN A 251 20.87 -8.36 -5.84
N ALA A 252 21.69 -7.90 -6.79
CA ALA A 252 22.78 -6.97 -6.50
C ALA A 252 22.41 -5.49 -6.71
N HIS A 253 21.38 -5.18 -7.49
CA HIS A 253 21.13 -3.80 -7.92
C HIS A 253 19.69 -3.31 -7.76
N LYS A 254 18.70 -4.05 -8.25
CA LYS A 254 17.37 -3.46 -8.49
C LYS A 254 16.64 -3.04 -7.22
N VAL A 255 16.61 -3.91 -6.20
CA VAL A 255 15.96 -3.60 -4.91
C VAL A 255 16.69 -2.45 -4.19
N TYR A 256 18.02 -2.38 -4.30
CA TYR A 256 18.81 -1.28 -3.74
C TYR A 256 18.66 0.04 -4.49
N ALA A 257 18.40 0.00 -5.80
CA ALA A 257 18.02 1.19 -6.57
C ALA A 257 16.69 1.75 -6.06
N ALA A 258 15.73 0.89 -5.70
CA ALA A 258 14.46 1.33 -5.11
C ALA A 258 14.65 1.96 -3.72
N THR A 259 15.51 1.41 -2.86
CA THR A 259 15.81 2.03 -1.54
C THR A 259 16.56 3.36 -1.69
N ALA A 260 17.49 3.47 -2.65
CA ALA A 260 18.17 4.73 -2.96
C ALA A 260 17.18 5.80 -3.47
N TYR A 261 16.25 5.40 -4.35
CA TYR A 261 15.15 6.25 -4.80
C TYR A 261 14.30 6.73 -3.62
N ALA A 262 13.90 5.81 -2.73
CA ALA A 262 13.07 6.15 -1.57
C ALA A 262 13.76 7.14 -0.63
N ARG A 263 15.07 6.99 -0.42
CA ARG A 263 15.90 7.94 0.34
C ARG A 263 15.93 9.32 -0.31
N ALA A 264 16.25 9.39 -1.60
CA ALA A 264 16.37 10.65 -2.33
C ALA A 264 15.06 11.44 -2.40
N ASN A 265 13.92 10.74 -2.41
CA ASN A 265 12.59 11.33 -2.52
C ASN A 265 11.89 11.49 -1.16
N GLY A 266 12.53 11.12 -0.05
CA GLY A 266 11.94 11.24 1.29
C GLY A 266 10.61 10.51 1.44
N ILE A 267 10.50 9.30 0.86
CA ILE A 267 9.27 8.49 0.91
C ILE A 267 8.90 8.17 2.36
N ASP A 268 9.89 7.77 3.15
CA ASP A 268 9.75 7.66 4.60
C ASP A 268 10.15 8.99 5.27
N ARG A 269 9.38 9.40 6.29
CA ARG A 269 9.48 10.74 6.90
C ARG A 269 9.59 10.68 8.42
N LEU A 270 10.59 11.36 8.98
CA LEU A 270 10.60 11.74 10.39
C LEU A 270 9.68 12.94 10.59
N VAL A 271 8.51 12.70 11.19
CA VAL A 271 7.46 13.71 11.34
C VAL A 271 7.63 14.51 12.64
N LEU A 272 8.16 13.87 13.68
CA LEU A 272 8.45 14.49 14.96
C LEU A 272 9.78 13.92 15.47
N ASP A 273 10.71 14.77 15.85
CA ASP A 273 12.06 14.36 16.27
C ASP A 273 12.64 15.28 17.38
N PRO A 274 12.22 15.10 18.65
CA PRO A 274 12.81 15.83 19.75
C PRO A 274 14.22 15.31 20.05
N PRO A 275 15.18 16.16 20.43
CA PRO A 275 16.57 15.77 20.68
C PRO A 275 16.72 14.80 21.87
N HIS A 276 15.76 14.81 22.80
CA HIS A 276 15.71 13.94 23.98
C HIS A 276 14.74 12.75 23.80
N ALA A 277 14.40 12.38 22.57
CA ALA A 277 13.47 11.28 22.30
C ALA A 277 13.90 9.97 22.97
N GLN A 278 12.97 9.31 23.64
CA GLN A 278 13.20 7.99 24.28
C GLN A 278 12.36 6.88 23.67
N LEU A 279 11.15 7.21 23.19
CA LEU A 279 10.25 6.31 22.49
C LEU A 279 10.08 6.76 21.04
N GLY A 280 10.45 5.89 20.10
CA GLY A 280 10.10 6.04 18.69
C GLY A 280 8.83 5.27 18.38
N ILE A 281 7.98 5.82 17.52
CA ILE A 281 6.83 5.11 16.96
C ILE A 281 6.93 5.16 15.44
N ALA A 282 7.01 3.98 14.81
CA ALA A 282 7.01 3.83 13.36
C ALA A 282 5.66 3.29 12.90
N ALA A 283 5.03 3.91 11.88
CA ALA A 283 3.77 3.42 11.33
C ALA A 283 3.67 3.64 9.81
N CYS A 284 2.91 2.80 9.12
CA CYS A 284 2.70 2.85 7.67
C CYS A 284 1.21 2.77 7.29
N GLY A 285 0.87 3.26 6.09
CA GLY A 285 -0.49 3.17 5.55
C GLY A 285 -1.57 3.68 6.50
N LYS A 286 -2.74 3.01 6.51
CA LYS A 286 -3.88 3.31 7.41
C LYS A 286 -3.46 3.42 8.88
N ALA A 287 -2.52 2.59 9.34
CA ALA A 287 -2.06 2.58 10.73
C ALA A 287 -1.42 3.92 11.16
N TRP A 288 -0.95 4.73 10.21
CA TRP A 288 -0.54 6.11 10.50
C TRP A 288 -1.72 6.96 10.99
N GLY A 289 -2.91 6.82 10.38
CA GLY A 289 -4.13 7.49 10.82
C GLY A 289 -4.57 7.03 12.21
N ASP A 290 -4.50 5.72 12.48
CA ASP A 290 -4.80 5.14 13.79
C ASP A 290 -3.84 5.66 14.87
N LEU A 291 -2.54 5.74 14.57
CA LEU A 291 -1.54 6.35 15.44
C LEU A 291 -1.89 7.81 15.77
N MET A 292 -2.19 8.63 14.77
CA MET A 292 -2.53 10.03 15.01
C MET A 292 -3.81 10.20 15.83
N GLN A 293 -4.80 9.32 15.64
CA GLN A 293 -6.01 9.29 16.47
C GLN A 293 -5.71 8.81 17.90
N ALA A 294 -4.88 7.79 18.06
CA ALA A 294 -4.44 7.27 19.35
C ALA A 294 -3.71 8.33 20.19
N LEU A 295 -2.79 9.07 19.57
CA LEU A 295 -2.08 10.17 20.24
C LEU A 295 -3.05 11.25 20.72
N ARG A 296 -4.00 11.68 19.88
CA ARG A 296 -5.05 12.63 20.30
C ARG A 296 -5.87 12.10 21.47
N ARG A 297 -6.23 10.82 21.45
CA ARG A 297 -7.00 10.16 22.51
C ARG A 297 -6.28 10.17 23.85
N LEU A 298 -4.95 10.05 23.84
CA LEU A 298 -4.09 10.11 25.02
C LEU A 298 -3.77 11.55 25.48
N GLY A 299 -4.33 12.56 24.80
CA GLY A 299 -4.02 13.97 25.06
C GLY A 299 -2.60 14.36 24.62
N LEU A 300 -2.03 13.66 23.64
CA LEU A 300 -0.71 13.90 23.09
C LEU A 300 -0.84 14.63 21.75
N ASP A 301 -1.05 15.94 21.82
CA ASP A 301 -0.84 16.79 20.64
C ASP A 301 0.66 16.88 20.28
N THR A 302 0.99 17.58 19.20
CA THR A 302 2.39 17.70 18.74
C THR A 302 3.31 18.28 19.82
N HIS A 303 2.84 19.24 20.62
CA HIS A 303 3.65 19.87 21.65
C HIS A 303 3.88 18.93 22.84
N ALA A 304 2.81 18.29 23.33
CA ALA A 304 2.86 17.33 24.42
C ALA A 304 3.70 16.10 24.03
N ALA A 305 3.55 15.58 22.80
CA ALA A 305 4.36 14.49 22.28
C ALA A 305 5.85 14.87 22.18
N HIS A 306 6.15 16.09 21.71
CA HIS A 306 7.52 16.60 21.67
C HIS A 306 8.13 16.73 23.07
N ALA A 307 7.40 17.34 24.00
CA ALA A 307 7.85 17.52 25.39
C ALA A 307 8.10 16.17 26.09
N LEU A 308 7.23 15.18 25.86
CA LEU A 308 7.35 13.83 26.41
C LEU A 308 8.54 13.04 25.82
N GLY A 309 9.10 13.49 24.69
CA GLY A 309 10.22 12.81 24.03
C GLY A 309 9.76 11.67 23.11
N LEU A 310 8.67 11.88 22.36
CA LEU A 310 8.22 10.96 21.31
C LEU A 310 8.82 11.34 19.95
N ARG A 311 9.41 10.35 19.27
CA ARG A 311 9.82 10.45 17.87
C ARG A 311 8.83 9.70 16.99
N LEU A 312 8.34 10.33 15.92
CA LEU A 312 7.36 9.72 15.00
C LEU A 312 7.96 9.53 13.61
N TYR A 313 7.91 8.29 13.11
CA TYR A 313 8.42 7.91 11.80
C TYR A 313 7.29 7.35 10.93
N ARG A 314 6.92 8.11 9.89
CA ARG A 314 5.93 7.69 8.91
C ARG A 314 6.64 6.93 7.80
N VAL A 315 6.40 5.63 7.73
CA VAL A 315 6.96 4.75 6.70
C VAL A 315 6.03 4.76 5.51
N GLY A 316 6.50 5.32 4.38
CA GLY A 316 5.79 5.31 3.10
C GLY A 316 6.06 4.03 2.31
N MET A 317 7.23 3.42 2.48
CA MET A 317 7.63 2.17 1.81
C MET A 317 7.94 1.07 2.84
N PRO A 318 6.93 0.31 3.32
CA PRO A 318 7.15 -0.77 4.30
C PRO A 318 8.16 -1.83 3.85
N TRP A 319 8.29 -2.07 2.54
CA TRP A 319 9.28 -3.00 2.01
C TRP A 319 9.82 -2.53 0.65
N PRO A 320 11.13 -2.61 0.40
CA PRO A 320 12.22 -2.82 1.36
C PRO A 320 12.44 -1.56 2.21
N LEU A 321 12.49 -1.67 3.54
CA LEU A 321 12.67 -0.50 4.42
C LEU A 321 14.02 0.21 4.14
N GLU A 322 14.02 1.55 4.05
CA GLU A 322 15.24 2.31 3.77
C GLU A 322 16.17 2.36 5.00
N ALA A 323 17.29 1.65 4.92
CA ALA A 323 18.14 1.39 6.09
C ALA A 323 18.76 2.64 6.72
N ALA A 324 19.15 3.67 5.95
CA ALA A 324 19.77 4.85 6.52
C ALA A 324 18.75 5.68 7.34
N GLY A 325 17.55 5.85 6.82
CA GLY A 325 16.41 6.48 7.49
C GLY A 325 15.98 5.73 8.73
N ALA A 326 15.83 4.41 8.63
CA ALA A 326 15.52 3.54 9.75
C ALA A 326 16.55 3.65 10.89
N ARG A 327 17.86 3.65 10.56
CA ARG A 327 18.94 3.83 11.55
C ARG A 327 18.97 5.25 12.13
N ARG A 328 18.70 6.29 11.34
CA ARG A 328 18.57 7.67 11.84
C ARG A 328 17.41 7.78 12.84
N PHE A 329 16.27 7.18 12.50
CA PHE A 329 15.10 7.11 13.38
C PHE A 329 15.44 6.42 14.71
N ALA A 330 16.14 5.29 14.66
CA ALA A 330 16.45 4.47 15.84
C ALA A 330 17.45 5.13 16.82
N ARG A 331 18.28 6.06 16.35
CA ARG A 331 19.42 6.59 17.11
C ARG A 331 18.99 7.26 18.42
N GLY A 332 19.57 6.82 19.54
CA GLY A 332 19.34 7.41 20.87
C GLY A 332 18.00 7.02 21.52
N LEU A 333 17.17 6.23 20.83
CA LEU A 333 15.94 5.73 21.42
C LEU A 333 16.24 4.60 22.41
N ARG A 334 15.43 4.51 23.46
CA ARG A 334 15.40 3.35 24.35
C ARG A 334 14.50 2.26 23.80
N GLU A 335 13.45 2.67 23.08
CA GLU A 335 12.44 1.78 22.56
C GLU A 335 11.83 2.30 21.25
N ILE A 336 11.47 1.36 20.38
CA ILE A 336 10.68 1.58 19.18
C ILE A 336 9.41 0.74 19.29
N LEU A 337 8.26 1.37 19.09
CA LEU A 337 6.99 0.72 18.83
C LEU A 337 6.70 0.75 17.32
N VAL A 338 6.49 -0.42 16.73
CA VAL A 338 6.12 -0.56 15.32
C VAL A 338 4.62 -0.81 15.22
N VAL A 339 3.91 0.13 14.61
CA VAL A 339 2.47 0.10 14.39
C VAL A 339 2.21 -0.19 12.91
N GLU A 340 2.10 -1.47 12.59
CA GLU A 340 1.81 -1.98 11.25
C GLU A 340 0.61 -2.92 11.28
N GLU A 341 -0.02 -3.15 10.13
CA GLU A 341 -1.17 -4.03 10.02
C GLU A 341 -0.75 -5.51 9.94
N LYS A 342 -1.61 -6.43 10.39
CA LYS A 342 -1.43 -7.88 10.17
C LYS A 342 -0.07 -8.41 10.66
N ARG A 343 0.64 -9.23 9.89
CA ARG A 343 1.94 -9.78 10.26
C ARG A 343 3.04 -8.74 10.05
N GLN A 344 4.08 -8.85 10.85
CA GLN A 344 5.20 -7.91 10.90
C GLN A 344 6.07 -7.95 9.62
N ILE A 345 6.32 -6.77 9.04
CA ILE A 345 7.21 -6.51 7.90
C ILE A 345 8.28 -5.50 8.30
N ILE A 346 7.87 -4.36 8.85
CA ILE A 346 8.76 -3.28 9.29
C ILE A 346 9.50 -3.71 10.55
N GLU A 347 8.82 -4.35 11.51
CA GLU A 347 9.41 -4.78 12.77
C GLU A 347 10.62 -5.71 12.56
N TYR A 348 10.50 -6.69 11.66
CA TYR A 348 11.58 -7.61 11.32
C TYR A 348 12.76 -6.93 10.63
N GLN A 349 12.51 -6.03 9.68
CA GLN A 349 13.58 -5.29 9.02
C GLN A 349 14.31 -4.35 9.99
N LEU A 350 13.59 -3.68 10.88
CA LEU A 350 14.21 -2.86 11.94
C LEU A 350 15.08 -3.72 12.87
N LYS A 351 14.58 -4.88 13.31
CA LYS A 351 15.36 -5.80 14.15
C LYS A 351 16.63 -6.26 13.46
N GLU A 352 16.57 -6.63 12.18
CA GLU A 352 17.74 -7.00 11.38
C GLU A 352 18.75 -5.84 11.29
N MET A 353 18.30 -4.66 10.87
CA MET A 353 19.16 -3.50 10.64
C MET A 353 19.85 -2.98 11.90
N LEU A 354 19.26 -3.23 13.07
CA LEU A 354 19.74 -2.82 14.38
C LEU A 354 20.46 -3.95 15.14
N TYR A 355 20.38 -5.20 14.68
CA TYR A 355 21.00 -6.33 15.36
C TYR A 355 22.52 -6.20 15.46
N ALA A 356 23.17 -5.59 14.46
CA ALA A 356 24.61 -5.35 14.47
C ALA A 356 25.01 -4.04 15.18
N ALA A 357 24.06 -3.21 15.62
CA ALA A 357 24.37 -1.96 16.31
C ALA A 357 25.01 -2.24 17.69
N PRO A 358 25.89 -1.35 18.19
CA PRO A 358 26.44 -1.45 19.54
C PRO A 358 25.31 -1.60 20.58
N PRO A 359 25.47 -2.41 21.64
CA PRO A 359 24.41 -2.63 22.62
C PRO A 359 23.84 -1.35 23.23
N ALA A 360 24.67 -0.32 23.42
CA ALA A 360 24.25 0.99 23.94
C ALA A 360 23.36 1.79 22.97
N ASP A 361 23.46 1.50 21.66
CA ASP A 361 22.71 2.18 20.59
C ASP A 361 21.56 1.32 20.05
N ARG A 362 21.28 0.17 20.68
CA ARG A 362 20.27 -0.78 20.24
C ARG A 362 18.99 -0.60 21.04
N PRO A 363 17.96 0.10 20.51
CA PRO A 363 16.68 0.20 21.18
C PRO A 363 16.01 -1.17 21.24
N ARG A 364 15.15 -1.35 22.23
CA ARG A 364 14.17 -2.44 22.20
C ARG A 364 13.17 -2.17 21.07
N VAL A 365 12.88 -3.17 20.23
CA VAL A 365 11.89 -3.05 19.16
C VAL A 365 10.72 -3.98 19.48
N VAL A 366 9.54 -3.38 19.66
CA VAL A 366 8.27 -4.07 19.92
C VAL A 366 7.23 -3.64 18.90
N GLY A 367 6.18 -4.43 18.73
CA GLY A 367 5.09 -4.13 17.82
C GLY A 367 4.00 -5.15 17.98
N LYS A 368 4.18 -6.31 17.34
CA LYS A 368 3.21 -7.42 17.41
C LYS A 368 3.17 -8.10 18.75
N PHE A 369 4.34 -8.44 19.25
CA PHE A 369 4.51 -9.05 20.56
C PHE A 369 5.14 -8.06 21.51
N ASP A 370 4.92 -8.30 22.80
CA ASP A 370 5.64 -7.63 23.86
C ASP A 370 7.08 -8.18 24.01
N GLU A 371 7.52 -8.54 25.22
CA GLU A 371 8.93 -8.77 25.54
C GLU A 371 9.45 -10.15 25.10
N GLU A 372 8.61 -11.19 25.07
CA GLU A 372 9.07 -12.54 24.72
C GLU A 372 9.12 -12.82 23.21
N GLY A 373 8.61 -11.92 22.36
CA GLY A 373 8.65 -12.09 20.90
C GLY A 373 7.79 -13.23 20.35
N GLU A 374 7.92 -13.50 19.05
CA GLU A 374 7.01 -14.37 18.28
C GLU A 374 7.27 -15.87 18.47
N TRP A 375 8.53 -16.27 18.61
CA TRP A 375 8.96 -17.67 18.44
C TRP A 375 8.96 -18.55 19.70
N PRO A 376 9.10 -18.03 20.94
CA PRO A 376 8.95 -18.86 22.13
C PRO A 376 7.55 -19.48 22.25
N ALA A 377 7.44 -20.61 22.96
CA ALA A 377 6.17 -21.28 23.23
C ALA A 377 5.98 -21.45 24.75
N PRO A 378 4.92 -20.85 25.35
CA PRO A 378 3.96 -19.95 24.72
C PRO A 378 4.63 -18.67 24.20
N HIS A 379 4.10 -18.10 23.11
CA HIS A 379 4.60 -16.83 22.59
C HIS A 379 4.25 -15.69 23.55
N GLY A 380 4.93 -14.56 23.43
CA GLY A 380 4.60 -13.35 24.21
C GLY A 380 3.16 -12.90 23.98
N GLN A 381 2.65 -12.03 24.83
CA GLN A 381 1.30 -11.49 24.62
C GLN A 381 1.28 -10.57 23.40
N TRP A 382 0.17 -10.58 22.66
CA TRP A 382 0.00 -9.63 21.57
C TRP A 382 -0.13 -8.21 22.12
N LEU A 383 0.78 -7.35 21.72
CA LEU A 383 0.70 -5.92 21.95
C LEU A 383 -0.18 -5.27 20.87
N LEU A 384 0.10 -5.58 19.60
CA LEU A 384 -0.72 -5.22 18.44
C LEU A 384 -1.02 -6.51 17.66
N PRO A 385 -2.24 -7.06 17.73
CA PRO A 385 -2.52 -8.39 17.21
C PRO A 385 -2.27 -8.48 15.69
N PRO A 386 -1.82 -9.63 15.17
CA PRO A 386 -1.69 -9.86 13.73
C PRO A 386 -3.03 -10.24 13.07
N THR A 387 -4.10 -10.38 13.85
CA THR A 387 -5.44 -10.77 13.40
C THR A 387 -6.35 -9.55 13.32
N GLY A 388 -7.42 -9.65 12.52
CA GLY A 388 -8.39 -8.56 12.35
C GLY A 388 -7.82 -7.29 11.69
N GLU A 389 -8.55 -6.19 11.85
CA GLU A 389 -8.11 -4.83 11.54
C GLU A 389 -7.50 -4.21 12.79
N LEU A 390 -6.46 -3.39 12.63
CA LEU A 390 -6.00 -2.53 13.73
C LEU A 390 -6.91 -1.30 13.82
N ASP A 391 -7.04 -0.79 15.03
CA ASP A 391 -7.77 0.45 15.30
C ASP A 391 -6.99 1.36 16.27
N ALA A 392 -7.44 2.62 16.33
CA ALA A 392 -6.85 3.62 17.21
C ALA A 392 -6.93 3.27 18.71
N LEU A 393 -7.86 2.42 19.14
CA LEU A 393 -8.03 2.04 20.55
C LEU A 393 -6.90 1.09 20.98
N LEU A 394 -6.64 0.06 20.16
CA LEU A 394 -5.52 -0.87 20.34
C LEU A 394 -4.19 -0.13 20.30
N VAL A 395 -4.01 0.79 19.35
CA VAL A 395 -2.79 1.60 19.24
C VAL A 395 -2.62 2.52 20.46
N ALA A 396 -3.68 3.18 20.92
CA ALA A 396 -3.63 4.02 22.13
C ALA A 396 -3.26 3.20 23.36
N ARG A 397 -3.81 2.00 23.49
CA ARG A 397 -3.51 1.08 24.60
C ARG A 397 -2.04 0.67 24.57
N ALA A 398 -1.52 0.27 23.40
CA ALA A 398 -0.12 -0.10 23.26
C ALA A 398 0.81 1.06 23.64
N ILE A 399 0.53 2.28 23.15
CA ILE A 399 1.30 3.48 23.49
C ILE A 399 1.26 3.75 25.00
N ALA A 400 0.07 3.70 25.63
CA ALA A 400 -0.07 3.91 27.07
C ALA A 400 0.75 2.90 27.88
N LEU A 401 0.74 1.61 27.52
CA LEU A 401 1.56 0.59 28.16
C LEU A 401 3.06 0.87 28.01
N ARG A 402 3.52 1.31 26.83
CA ARG A 402 4.92 1.65 26.59
C ARG A 402 5.37 2.90 27.37
N LEU A 403 4.53 3.93 27.40
CA LEU A 403 4.76 5.13 28.19
C LEU A 403 4.80 4.83 29.70
N ALA A 404 3.93 3.96 30.20
CA ALA A 404 3.93 3.52 31.59
C ALA A 404 5.26 2.84 31.98
N ARG A 405 5.83 2.04 31.07
CA ARG A 405 7.13 1.40 31.27
C ARG A 405 8.30 2.39 31.27
N LEU A 406 8.29 3.38 30.36
CA LEU A 406 9.42 4.30 30.20
C LEU A 406 9.43 5.44 31.22
N HIS A 407 8.28 6.02 31.53
CA HIS A 407 8.17 7.20 32.40
C HIS A 407 7.68 6.87 33.82
N GLY A 408 7.17 5.66 34.05
CA GLY A 408 6.52 5.31 35.31
C GLY A 408 5.22 6.09 35.55
N GLY A 409 4.80 6.17 36.82
CA GLY A 409 3.58 6.88 37.23
C GLY A 409 2.27 6.13 36.96
N SER A 410 1.19 6.53 37.65
CA SER A 410 -0.13 5.89 37.49
C SER A 410 -0.84 6.33 36.20
N ARG A 411 -0.68 7.59 35.78
CA ARG A 411 -1.36 8.20 34.62
C ARG A 411 -1.51 7.26 33.41
N TRP A 412 -0.40 6.68 32.96
CA TRP A 412 -0.40 5.86 31.74
C TRP A 412 -0.98 4.46 31.96
N ARG A 413 -0.84 3.91 33.17
CA ARG A 413 -1.52 2.66 33.56
C ARG A 413 -3.03 2.86 33.67
N ASP A 414 -3.44 3.97 34.28
CA ASP A 414 -4.84 4.34 34.43
C ASP A 414 -5.48 4.57 33.05
N ALA A 415 -4.74 5.21 32.13
CA ALA A 415 -5.18 5.37 30.74
C ALA A 415 -5.34 4.03 30.01
N ALA A 416 -4.38 3.10 30.15
CA ALA A 416 -4.48 1.76 29.56
C ALA A 416 -5.68 0.97 30.14
N ALA A 417 -5.90 1.03 31.45
CA ALA A 417 -7.03 0.37 32.10
C ALA A 417 -8.38 0.96 31.66
N ALA A 418 -8.48 2.28 31.48
CA ALA A 418 -9.68 2.93 30.95
C ALA A 418 -9.98 2.50 29.51
N LEU A 419 -8.95 2.36 28.67
CA LEU A 419 -9.06 1.84 27.30
C LEU A 419 -9.56 0.39 27.28
N ASP A 420 -9.06 -0.45 28.18
CA ASP A 420 -9.51 -1.84 28.33
C ASP A 420 -10.98 -1.94 28.74
N ALA A 421 -11.41 -1.09 29.70
CA ALA A 421 -12.80 -1.04 30.13
C ALA A 421 -13.75 -0.62 29.00
N GLU A 422 -13.33 0.32 28.15
CA GLU A 422 -14.10 0.77 27.00
C GLU A 422 -14.20 -0.30 25.89
N ALA A 423 -13.10 -0.99 25.59
CA ALA A 423 -13.11 -2.14 24.68
C ALA A 423 -14.07 -3.22 25.16
N ALA A 424 -14.03 -3.56 26.45
CA ALA A 424 -14.93 -4.54 27.06
C ALA A 424 -16.40 -4.10 26.99
N ALA A 425 -16.69 -2.82 27.29
CA ALA A 425 -18.04 -2.28 27.20
C ALA A 425 -18.59 -2.31 25.76
N THR A 426 -17.75 -1.99 24.77
CA THR A 426 -18.12 -2.06 23.36
C THR A 426 -18.39 -3.50 22.90
N GLY A 427 -17.54 -4.45 23.30
CA GLY A 427 -17.72 -5.87 22.98
C GLY A 427 -18.93 -6.51 23.64
N ALA A 428 -19.44 -5.94 24.73
CA ALA A 428 -20.63 -6.40 25.43
C ALA A 428 -21.95 -5.88 24.81
N LEU A 429 -21.90 -4.99 23.83
CA LEU A 429 -23.10 -4.50 23.15
C LEU A 429 -23.82 -5.66 22.42
N PRO A 430 -25.15 -5.77 22.55
CA PRO A 430 -25.90 -6.79 21.82
C PRO A 430 -25.77 -6.54 20.30
N PRO A 431 -25.75 -7.61 19.48
CA PRO A 431 -25.74 -7.45 18.04
C PRO A 431 -26.95 -6.62 17.59
N PRO A 432 -26.82 -5.80 16.53
CA PRO A 432 -27.93 -5.00 16.05
C PRO A 432 -29.13 -5.91 15.71
N PRO A 433 -30.37 -5.48 16.03
CA PRO A 433 -31.57 -6.32 15.88
C PRO A 433 -31.87 -6.68 14.42
N LEU A 434 -31.33 -5.91 13.47
CA LEU A 434 -31.42 -6.19 12.04
C LEU A 434 -30.08 -6.73 11.52
N GLN A 435 -30.01 -8.04 11.27
CA GLN A 435 -28.91 -8.62 10.53
C GLN A 435 -29.14 -8.41 9.03
N ARG A 436 -28.27 -7.63 8.38
CA ARG A 436 -28.26 -7.51 6.92
C ARG A 436 -27.64 -8.79 6.35
N THR A 437 -28.44 -9.61 5.68
CA THR A 437 -27.94 -10.77 4.94
C THR A 437 -27.24 -10.32 3.64
N PRO A 438 -26.11 -10.93 3.26
CA PRO A 438 -25.47 -10.66 1.98
C PRO A 438 -26.43 -10.94 0.82
N TYR A 439 -26.47 -10.03 -0.16
CA TYR A 439 -27.32 -10.16 -1.34
C TYR A 439 -26.55 -9.76 -2.61
N PHE A 440 -26.99 -10.26 -3.78
CA PHE A 440 -26.36 -9.91 -5.04
C PHE A 440 -26.70 -8.47 -5.42
N CYS A 441 -25.69 -7.71 -5.86
CA CYS A 441 -25.92 -6.38 -6.39
C CYS A 441 -26.95 -6.41 -7.54
N PRO A 442 -27.88 -5.45 -7.63
CA PRO A 442 -28.83 -5.36 -8.74
C PRO A 442 -28.12 -5.40 -10.09
N GLY A 443 -28.55 -6.28 -11.00
CA GLY A 443 -27.97 -6.43 -12.34
C GLY A 443 -26.63 -7.18 -12.41
N CYS A 444 -26.08 -7.66 -11.30
CA CYS A 444 -24.82 -8.41 -11.31
C CYS A 444 -24.97 -9.78 -12.00
N PRO A 445 -24.12 -10.13 -12.97
CA PRO A 445 -24.18 -11.44 -13.65
C PRO A 445 -23.94 -12.61 -12.68
N HIS A 446 -23.27 -12.39 -11.53
CA HIS A 446 -23.06 -13.42 -10.51
C HIS A 446 -24.37 -13.97 -9.91
N ASN A 447 -25.46 -13.20 -9.93
CA ASN A 447 -26.76 -13.72 -9.49
C ASN A 447 -27.26 -14.86 -10.40
N ARG A 448 -26.92 -14.80 -11.70
CA ARG A 448 -27.24 -15.88 -12.65
C ARG A 448 -26.20 -17.00 -12.62
N SER A 449 -24.91 -16.70 -12.50
CA SER A 449 -23.85 -17.72 -12.54
C SER A 449 -23.92 -18.74 -11.39
N THR A 450 -24.59 -18.39 -10.29
CA THR A 450 -24.81 -19.31 -9.16
C THR A 450 -26.05 -20.20 -9.32
N ARG A 451 -26.82 -20.06 -10.41
CA ARG A 451 -27.92 -20.99 -10.73
C ARG A 451 -27.32 -22.23 -11.38
N VAL A 452 -27.52 -23.38 -10.74
CA VAL A 452 -27.07 -24.68 -11.22
C VAL A 452 -28.22 -25.48 -11.83
N PRO A 453 -27.95 -26.45 -12.73
CA PRO A 453 -28.97 -27.36 -13.25
C PRO A 453 -29.69 -28.14 -12.14
N GLU A 454 -30.89 -28.62 -12.43
CA GLU A 454 -31.66 -29.48 -11.51
C GLU A 454 -30.85 -30.71 -11.09
N GLY A 455 -30.90 -31.05 -9.80
CA GLY A 455 -30.11 -32.14 -9.21
C GLY A 455 -28.62 -31.84 -8.98
N SER A 456 -28.14 -30.64 -9.34
CA SER A 456 -26.77 -30.21 -9.04
C SER A 456 -26.68 -29.42 -7.74
N CYS A 457 -25.50 -29.43 -7.11
CA CYS A 457 -25.21 -28.64 -5.91
C CYS A 457 -24.19 -27.55 -6.23
N ALA A 458 -24.42 -26.33 -5.74
CA ALA A 458 -23.42 -25.26 -5.74
C ALA A 458 -22.70 -25.23 -4.38
N LEU A 459 -21.37 -25.29 -4.39
CA LEU A 459 -20.54 -25.20 -3.20
C LEU A 459 -19.89 -23.82 -3.07
N ALA A 460 -19.18 -23.59 -1.96
CA ALA A 460 -18.52 -22.33 -1.67
C ALA A 460 -17.51 -21.94 -2.77
N GLY A 461 -17.57 -20.68 -3.20
CA GLY A 461 -16.59 -20.05 -4.08
C GLY A 461 -16.16 -18.69 -3.54
N VAL A 462 -15.18 -18.05 -4.20
CA VAL A 462 -14.68 -16.73 -3.76
C VAL A 462 -15.66 -15.61 -4.12
N GLY A 463 -15.77 -14.61 -3.23
CA GLY A 463 -16.62 -13.44 -3.43
C GLY A 463 -18.11 -13.76 -3.33
N CYS A 464 -18.94 -13.17 -4.18
CA CYS A 464 -20.39 -13.38 -4.14
C CYS A 464 -20.83 -14.83 -4.40
N HIS A 465 -19.96 -15.70 -4.95
CA HIS A 465 -20.25 -17.13 -5.10
C HIS A 465 -20.39 -17.86 -3.75
N LEU A 466 -19.77 -17.34 -2.68
CA LEU A 466 -19.95 -17.87 -1.32
C LEU A 466 -21.41 -17.87 -0.90
N MET A 467 -22.19 -16.87 -1.35
CA MET A 467 -23.60 -16.78 -1.02
C MET A 467 -24.41 -17.97 -1.51
N ALA A 468 -23.98 -18.67 -2.58
CA ALA A 468 -24.69 -19.82 -3.10
C ALA A 468 -24.91 -20.92 -2.04
N VAL A 469 -24.03 -21.02 -1.04
CA VAL A 469 -24.13 -21.96 0.09
C VAL A 469 -25.34 -21.65 0.99
N ALA A 470 -25.68 -20.38 1.16
CA ALA A 470 -26.77 -19.94 2.05
C ALA A 470 -28.12 -19.79 1.32
N MET A 471 -28.15 -19.98 0.00
CA MET A 471 -29.37 -19.88 -0.78
C MET A 471 -30.10 -21.21 -0.75
N GLN A 472 -31.35 -21.23 -0.27
CA GLN A 472 -32.25 -22.37 -0.47
C GLN A 472 -32.52 -22.48 -1.98
N ARG A 473 -31.92 -23.47 -2.64
CA ARG A 473 -32.06 -23.73 -4.07
C ARG A 473 -32.16 -25.21 -4.34
#